data_AF-A0A1M4JB07-F1
#
_entry.id   AF-A0A1M4JB07-F1
#
_cell.length_a   1.000
_cell.length_b   1.000
_cell.length_c   1.000
_cell.angle_alpha   90.00
_cell.angle_beta   90.00
_cell.angle_gamma   90.00
#
_symmetry.space_group_name_H-M   'P 1'
#
loop_
_entity.id
_entity.type
_entity.pdbx_description
1 polymer ?
#
loop_
_entity_poly.entity_id
_entity_poly.type
_entity_poly.pdbx_seq_one_letter_code
_entity_poly.pdbx_strand_id
1 'polypeptide(L)'
;MQALLARSRQHPGVRVGLSPRAGIALLRAAKAHALLLGRAHALPEDVQALFVAVAEHRLVAEQESASGPALAKAILHSVAVD
;
A
#
# COMPACT_ATOMS: atom_id res chain seq x y z
N MET A 1 3.22 -3.25 -7.48
CA MET A 1 3.84 -2.77 -6.21
C MET A 1 4.63 -1.46 -6.36
N GLN A 2 5.63 -1.37 -7.24
CA GLN A 2 6.41 -0.12 -7.39
C GLN A 2 5.54 1.09 -7.74
N ALA A 3 4.51 0.89 -8.57
CA ALA A 3 3.51 1.92 -8.88
C ALA A 3 2.79 2.47 -7.64
N LEU A 4 2.41 1.62 -6.67
CA LEU A 4 1.81 2.06 -5.40
C LEU A 4 2.77 2.92 -4.57
N LEU A 5 4.04 2.53 -4.50
CA LEU A 5 5.06 3.30 -3.80
C LEU A 5 5.29 4.65 -4.47
N ALA A 6 5.42 4.68 -5.80
CA ALA A 6 5.57 5.91 -6.56
C ALA A 6 4.36 6.83 -6.39
N ARG A 7 3.15 6.26 -6.55
CA ARG A 7 1.89 6.99 -6.37
C ARG A 7 1.78 7.58 -4.99
N SER A 8 2.13 6.84 -3.94
CA SER A 8 2.08 7.36 -2.56
C SER A 8 2.95 8.60 -2.34
N ARG A 9 4.04 8.76 -3.08
CA ARG A 9 4.92 9.94 -2.97
C ARG A 9 4.46 11.13 -3.81
N GLN A 10 3.56 10.90 -4.75
CA GLN A 10 3.04 11.90 -5.68
C GLN A 10 1.56 12.21 -5.42
N HIS A 11 0.92 11.53 -4.46
CA HIS A 11 -0.49 11.65 -4.21
C HIS A 11 -0.79 12.98 -3.50
N PRO A 12 -1.75 13.79 -3.99
CA PRO A 12 -2.17 15.00 -3.31
C PRO A 12 -2.59 14.73 -1.85
N GLY A 13 -2.19 15.59 -0.92
CA GLY A 13 -2.47 15.41 0.51
C GLY A 13 -1.54 14.44 1.24
N VAL A 14 -0.54 13.86 0.57
CA VAL A 14 0.57 13.16 1.22
C VAL A 14 1.77 14.09 1.36
N ARG A 15 2.21 14.35 2.59
CA ARG A 15 3.45 15.06 2.91
C ARG A 15 4.67 14.14 2.82
N VAL A 16 4.54 12.92 3.32
CA VAL A 16 5.58 11.88 3.25
C VAL A 16 4.96 10.57 2.79
N GLY A 17 5.37 10.11 1.60
CA GLY A 17 4.91 8.86 1.00
C GLY A 17 5.67 7.63 1.48
N LEU A 18 5.32 6.48 0.93
CA LEU A 18 5.90 5.19 1.34
C LEU A 18 7.38 5.07 0.94
N SER A 19 8.18 4.57 1.87
CA SER A 19 9.60 4.27 1.67
C SER A 19 9.81 2.86 1.07
N PRO A 20 11.02 2.52 0.60
CA PRO A 20 11.34 1.18 0.15
C PRO A 20 11.03 0.07 1.19
N ARG A 21 11.16 0.38 2.49
CA ARG A 21 10.82 -0.54 3.57
C ARG A 21 9.34 -0.94 3.57
N ALA A 22 8.44 -0.03 3.20
CA ALA A 22 7.02 -0.34 3.06
C ALA A 22 6.76 -1.32 1.91
N GLY A 23 7.49 -1.17 0.79
CA GLY A 23 7.42 -2.13 -0.32
C GLY A 23 7.86 -3.54 0.07
N ILE A 24 8.97 -3.65 0.81
CA ILE A 24 9.43 -4.96 1.31
C ILE A 24 8.40 -5.57 2.27
N ALA A 25 7.83 -4.77 3.18
CA ALA A 25 6.80 -5.24 4.11
C ALA A 25 5.55 -5.73 3.37
N LEU A 26 5.09 -4.98 2.37
CA LEU A 26 3.93 -5.33 1.55
C LEU A 26 4.17 -6.62 0.74
N LEU A 27 5.34 -6.78 0.14
CA LEU A 27 5.70 -8.01 -0.58
C LEU A 27 5.71 -9.24 0.34
N ARG A 28 6.28 -9.10 1.54
CA ARG A 28 6.30 -10.19 2.54
C ARG A 28 4.89 -10.53 3.01
N ALA A 29 4.08 -9.53 3.30
CA ALA A 29 2.69 -9.71 3.71
C ALA A 29 1.89 -10.43 2.61
N ALA A 30 1.99 -9.99 1.35
CA ALA A 30 1.28 -10.61 0.23
C ALA A 30 1.67 -12.08 0.03
N LYS A 31 2.96 -12.41 0.15
CA LYS A 31 3.44 -13.80 0.10
C LYS A 31 2.91 -14.65 1.26
N ALA A 32 2.91 -14.10 2.47
CA ALA A 32 2.36 -14.79 3.63
C ALA A 32 0.85 -15.03 3.48
N HIS A 33 0.11 -14.03 2.99
CA HIS A 33 -1.33 -14.16 2.75
C HIS A 33 -1.65 -15.21 1.69
N ALA A 34 -0.91 -15.23 0.58
CA ALA A 34 -1.05 -16.28 -0.44
C ALA A 34 -0.78 -17.68 0.13
N LEU A 35 0.27 -17.82 0.96
CA LEU A 35 0.60 -19.09 1.61
C LEU A 35 -0.49 -19.57 2.57
N LEU A 36 -1.06 -18.66 3.38
CA LEU A 36 -2.19 -18.96 4.27
C LEU A 36 -3.44 -19.42 3.50
N LEU A 37 -3.58 -19.00 2.25
CA LEU A 37 -4.64 -19.42 1.34
C LEU A 37 -4.27 -20.65 0.49
N GLY A 38 -3.18 -21.34 0.82
CA GLY A 38 -2.74 -22.56 0.12
C GLY A 38 -2.12 -22.32 -1.26
N ARG A 39 -1.80 -21.07 -1.62
CA ARG A 39 -1.16 -20.72 -2.90
C ARG A 39 0.36 -20.60 -2.74
N ALA A 40 1.09 -21.09 -3.74
CA ALA A 40 2.56 -21.06 -3.75
C ALA A 40 3.15 -19.69 -4.17
N HIS A 41 2.33 -18.81 -4.74
CA HIS A 41 2.75 -17.49 -5.21
C HIS A 41 1.70 -16.43 -4.89
N ALA A 42 2.16 -15.20 -4.67
CA ALA A 42 1.28 -14.05 -4.47
C ALA A 42 0.71 -13.56 -5.80
N LEU A 43 -0.54 -13.14 -5.76
CA LEU A 43 -1.24 -12.48 -6.86
C LEU A 43 -1.42 -10.97 -6.57
N PRO A 44 -1.78 -10.15 -7.56
CA PRO A 44 -2.04 -8.73 -7.34
C PRO A 44 -3.09 -8.46 -6.24
N GLU A 45 -4.10 -9.31 -6.11
CA GLU A 45 -5.17 -9.17 -5.14
C GLU A 45 -4.65 -9.29 -3.70
N ASP A 46 -3.61 -10.10 -3.46
CA ASP A 46 -2.96 -10.19 -2.14
C ASP A 46 -2.29 -8.86 -1.75
N VAL A 47 -1.71 -8.17 -2.73
CA VAL A 47 -1.12 -6.85 -2.53
C VAL A 47 -2.22 -5.84 -2.21
N GLN A 48 -3.32 -5.86 -2.96
CA GLN A 48 -4.43 -4.94 -2.73
C GLN A 48 -5.10 -5.14 -1.37
N ALA A 49 -5.34 -6.40 -0.99
CA ALA A 49 -5.97 -6.77 0.28
C ALA A 49 -5.19 -6.25 1.50
N LEU A 50 -3.86 -6.23 1.40
CA LEU A 50 -2.98 -5.87 2.51
C LEU A 50 -2.44 -4.44 2.44
N PHE A 51 -2.65 -3.74 1.32
CA PHE A 51 -2.03 -2.43 1.11
C PHE A 51 -2.38 -1.44 2.21
N VAL A 52 -3.68 -1.30 2.53
CA VAL A 52 -4.15 -0.32 3.52
C VAL A 52 -3.53 -0.59 4.89
N ALA A 53 -3.62 -1.83 5.38
CA ALA A 53 -3.07 -2.22 6.68
C ALA A 53 -1.55 -2.00 6.78
N VAL A 54 -0.81 -2.17 5.67
CA VAL A 54 0.65 -1.92 5.65
C VAL A 54 0.97 -0.43 5.55
N ALA A 55 0.16 0.34 4.83
CA ALA A 55 0.46 1.71 4.43
C ALA A 55 -0.06 2.78 5.38
N GLU A 56 -1.21 2.57 6.03
CA GLU A 56 -1.97 3.63 6.71
C GLU A 56 -1.18 4.41 7.76
N HIS A 57 -0.39 3.73 8.60
CA HIS A 57 0.44 4.35 9.63
C HIS A 57 1.81 4.84 9.12
N ARG A 58 2.12 4.59 7.85
CA ARG A 58 3.39 4.95 7.21
C ARG A 58 3.30 6.19 6.33
N LEU A 59 2.08 6.64 6.04
CA LEU A 59 1.82 7.86 5.29
C LEU A 59 1.73 9.03 6.27
N VAL A 60 2.39 10.13 5.94
CA VAL A 60 2.20 11.40 6.66
C VAL A 60 1.35 12.29 5.78
N ALA A 61 0.20 12.69 6.29
CA ALA A 61 -0.70 13.59 5.59
C ALA A 61 -0.18 15.04 5.59
N GLU A 62 -0.60 15.80 4.59
CA GLU A 62 -0.36 17.25 4.54
C GLU A 62 -1.22 17.99 5.56
N GLN A 63 -2.47 17.55 5.76
CA GLN A 63 -3.38 18.06 6.78
C GLN A 63 -3.39 17.12 7.99
N GLU A 64 -3.24 17.66 9.21
CA GLU A 64 -3.21 16.85 10.44
C GLU A 64 -4.53 16.11 10.72
N SER A 65 -5.65 16.64 10.21
CA SER A 65 -6.96 16.01 10.33
C SER A 65 -7.20 14.86 9.35
N ALA A 66 -6.30 14.62 8.39
CA ALA A 66 -6.50 13.60 7.38
C ALA A 66 -6.26 12.19 7.93
N SER A 67 -7.11 11.26 7.53
CA SER A 67 -7.05 9.86 7.96
C SER A 67 -6.07 9.05 7.10
N GLY A 68 -5.04 8.45 7.73
CA GLY A 68 -4.10 7.53 7.08
C GLY A 68 -4.78 6.38 6.31
N PRO A 69 -5.79 5.67 6.89
CA PRO A 69 -6.55 4.66 6.18
C PRO A 69 -7.26 5.20 4.93
N ALA A 70 -7.86 6.40 5.00
CA ALA A 70 -8.52 7.02 3.86
C ALA A 70 -7.53 7.36 2.73
N LEU A 71 -6.36 7.88 3.10
CA LEU A 71 -5.28 8.22 2.17
C LEU A 71 -4.71 6.97 1.49
N ALA A 72 -4.51 5.89 2.25
CA ALA A 72 -4.07 4.61 1.70
C ALA A 72 -5.12 4.04 0.72
N LYS A 73 -6.41 4.09 1.05
CA LYS A 73 -7.48 3.66 0.12
C LYS A 73 -7.50 4.50 -1.16
N ALA A 74 -7.36 5.81 -1.06
CA ALA A 74 -7.31 6.69 -2.22
C ALA A 74 -6.13 6.36 -3.14
N ILE A 75 -4.94 6.15 -2.56
CA ILE A 75 -3.75 5.72 -3.31
C ILE A 75 -4.01 4.38 -4.00
N LEU A 76 -4.56 3.39 -3.28
CA LEU A 76 -4.84 2.06 -3.83
C LEU A 76 -5.75 2.13 -5.06
N HIS A 77 -6.84 2.88 -4.96
CA HIS A 77 -7.81 3.02 -6.06
C HIS A 77 -7.29 3.86 -7.23
N SER A 78 -6.24 4.66 -7.03
CA SER A 78 -5.63 5.51 -8.08
C SER A 78 -4.58 4.79 -8.93
N VAL A 79 -4.25 3.53 -8.61
CA VAL A 79 -3.25 2.73 -9.34
C VAL A 79 -3.94 1.58 -10.05
N ALA A 80 -3.80 1.54 -11.38
CA ALA A 80 -4.32 0.43 -12.19
C ALA A 80 -3.67 -0.91 -11.80
N VAL A 81 -4.45 -1.98 -11.89
CA VAL A 81 -3.96 -3.35 -11.84
C VAL A 81 -3.90 -3.84 -13.28
N ASP A 82 -2.70 -3.82 -13.83
CA ASP A 82 -2.39 -4.45 -15.12
C ASP A 82 -1.83 -5.86 -14.88
#